data_AF-A0A432Q8U2-F1
#
_entry.id   AF-A0A432Q8U2-F1
#
_cell.length_a   1.000
_cell.length_b   1.000
_cell.length_c   1.000
_cell.angle_alpha   90.00
_cell.angle_beta   90.00
_cell.angle_gamma   90.00
#
_symmetry.space_group_name_H-M   'P 1'
#
loop_
_entity.id
_entity.type
_entity.pdbx_description
1 polymer ?
#
loop_
_entity_poly.entity_id
_entity_poly.type
_entity_poly.pdbx_seq_one_letter_code
_entity_poly.pdbx_strand_id
1 'polypeptide(L)'
;RNARRLLTTIGCLLALAYCGLVLYGSWIYLGKVRKIGIELEDLPIPAWIAHGMLIVGFAFLSIRILLLFWDVITGKIDGFRHADEAKDSMEIVEELKKEGLEL
;
A
#
# COMPACT_ATOMS: atom_id res chain seq x y z
N ARG A 1 -21.49 0.00 8.31
CA ARG A 1 -20.90 1.35 8.04
C ARG A 1 -19.74 1.67 9.00
N ASN A 2 -19.96 1.69 10.32
CA ASN A 2 -18.91 2.04 11.30
C ASN A 2 -17.76 0.99 11.39
N ALA A 3 -18.08 -0.30 11.29
CA ALA A 3 -17.08 -1.36 11.32
C ALA A 3 -16.08 -1.30 10.15
N ARG A 4 -16.53 -0.97 8.93
CA ARG A 4 -15.67 -0.84 7.75
C ARG A 4 -14.68 0.32 7.88
N ARG A 5 -15.14 1.47 8.39
CA ARG A 5 -14.28 2.62 8.70
C ARG A 5 -13.22 2.28 9.75
N LEU A 6 -13.62 1.60 10.83
CA LEU A 6 -12.70 1.20 11.90
C LEU A 6 -11.60 0.26 11.37
N LEU A 7 -11.99 -0.78 10.64
CA LEU A 7 -11.04 -1.74 10.05
C LEU A 7 -10.08 -1.06 9.07
N THR A 8 -10.58 -0.13 8.25
CA THR A 8 -9.75 0.63 7.30
C THR A 8 -8.77 1.55 8.04
N THR A 9 -9.22 2.21 9.11
CA THR A 9 -8.38 3.08 9.94
C THR A 9 -7.24 2.28 10.59
N ILE A 10 -7.57 1.11 11.17
CA ILE A 10 -6.58 0.20 11.75
C ILE A 10 -5.60 -0.29 10.67
N GLY A 11 -6.12 -0.70 9.51
CA GLY A 11 -5.29 -1.14 8.38
C GLY A 11 -4.32 -0.06 7.92
N CYS A 12 -4.77 1.20 7.79
CA CYS A 12 -3.91 2.33 7.44
C CYS A 12 -2.84 2.58 8.51
N LEU A 13 -3.19 2.54 9.80
CA LEU A 13 -2.23 2.73 10.88
C LEU A 13 -1.15 1.63 10.89
N LEU A 14 -1.54 0.37 10.75
CA LEU A 14 -0.61 -0.76 10.67
C LEU A 14 0.30 -0.65 9.44
N ALA A 15 -0.28 -0.27 8.29
CA ALA A 15 0.49 -0.10 7.07
C ALA A 15 1.49 1.06 7.15
N LEU A 16 1.12 2.18 7.77
CA LEU A 16 2.03 3.30 8.02
C LEU A 16 3.15 2.92 8.99
N ALA A 17 2.83 2.19 10.06
CA ALA A 17 3.84 1.69 11.00
C ALA A 17 4.85 0.77 10.29
N TYR A 18 4.36 -0.16 9.45
CA TYR A 18 5.22 -1.05 8.67
C TYR A 18 6.07 -0.28 7.65
N CYS A 19 5.48 0.68 6.93
CA CYS A 19 6.25 1.53 6.02
C CYS A 19 7.35 2.31 6.76
N GLY A 20 7.06 2.82 7.96
CA GLY A 20 8.06 3.47 8.82
C GLY A 20 9.21 2.54 9.20
N LEU A 21 8.92 1.29 9.58
CA LEU A 21 9.94 0.28 9.86
C LEU A 21 10.81 -0.01 8.64
N VAL A 22 10.20 -0.17 7.47
CA VAL A 22 10.93 -0.43 6.21
C VAL A 22 11.80 0.76 5.84
N LEU A 23 11.28 1.99 5.89
CA LEU A 23 12.04 3.20 5.59
C LEU A 23 13.24 3.37 6.53
N TYR A 24 13.03 3.16 7.84
CA TYR A 24 14.11 3.23 8.83
C TYR A 24 15.18 2.16 8.59
N GLY A 25 14.76 0.90 8.44
CA GLY A 25 15.67 -0.21 8.17
C GLY A 25 16.44 -0.02 6.87
N SER A 26 15.75 0.42 5.81
CA SER A 26 16.34 0.70 4.50
C SER A 26 17.35 1.84 4.57
N TRP A 27 17.09 2.90 5.33
CA TRP A 27 18.04 4.01 5.50
C TRP A 27 19.35 3.56 6.15
N ILE A 28 19.25 2.77 7.23
CA ILE A 28 20.43 2.21 7.91
C ILE A 28 21.17 1.23 6.99
N TYR A 29 20.43 0.38 6.28
CA TYR A 29 21.01 -0.56 5.32
C TYR A 29 21.76 0.15 4.20
N LEU A 30 21.18 1.19 3.61
CA LEU A 30 21.80 1.97 2.55
C LEU A 30 23.09 2.64 3.03
N GLY A 31 23.08 3.17 4.26
CA GLY A 31 24.28 3.71 4.89
C GLY A 31 25.40 2.68 5.04
N LYS A 32 25.06 1.40 5.30
CA LYS A 32 26.05 0.31 5.35
C LYS A 32 26.55 -0.06 3.95
N VAL A 33 25.66 -0.27 2.98
CA VAL A 33 26.03 -0.64 1.61
C VAL A 33 26.92 0.44 0.97
N ARG A 34 26.59 1.72 1.19
CA ARG A 34 27.42 2.84 0.72
C ARG A 34 28.83 2.82 1.32
N LYS A 35 28.99 2.40 2.58
CA LYS A 35 30.31 2.29 3.22
C LYS A 35 31.11 1.10 2.74
N ILE A 36 30.45 -0.02 2.42
CA ILE A 36 31.10 -1.23 1.92
C ILE A 36 31.63 -1.00 0.49
N GLY A 37 30.99 -0.14 -0.29
CA GLY A 37 31.49 0.27 -1.61
C GLY A 37 31.40 -0.83 -2.67
N ILE A 38 30.57 -1.85 -2.45
CA ILE A 38 30.35 -2.93 -3.41
C ILE A 38 29.55 -2.45 -4.62
N GLU A 39 29.98 -2.89 -5.79
CA GLU A 39 29.27 -2.74 -7.05
C GLU A 39 28.31 -3.92 -7.26
N LEU A 40 27.38 -3.77 -8.21
CA LEU A 40 26.58 -4.90 -8.68
C LEU A 40 27.49 -5.95 -9.33
N GLU A 41 27.15 -7.23 -9.13
CA GLU A 41 27.93 -8.37 -9.65
C GLU A 41 28.11 -8.32 -11.17
N ASP A 42 27.07 -7.88 -11.90
CA ASP A 42 27.05 -7.87 -13.37
C ASP A 42 27.16 -6.47 -14.01
N LEU A 43 27.05 -5.40 -13.21
CA LEU A 43 26.95 -4.02 -13.71
C LEU A 43 27.88 -3.09 -12.92
N PRO A 44 28.61 -2.17 -13.57
CA PRO A 44 29.49 -1.19 -12.92
C PRO A 44 28.66 -0.05 -12.28
N ILE A 45 27.66 -0.43 -11.50
CA ILE A 45 26.73 0.46 -10.81
C ILE A 45 26.89 0.15 -9.31
N PRO A 46 27.10 1.17 -8.48
CA PRO A 46 27.14 0.98 -7.04
C PRO A 46 25.82 0.38 -6.51
N ALA A 47 25.89 -0.67 -5.70
CA ALA A 47 24.70 -1.36 -5.19
C ALA A 47 23.75 -0.47 -4.39
N TRP A 48 24.28 0.60 -3.77
CA TRP A 48 23.47 1.56 -3.04
C TRP A 48 22.46 2.31 -3.92
N ILE A 49 22.71 2.45 -5.23
CA ILE A 49 21.76 3.09 -6.16
C ILE A 49 20.54 2.19 -6.36
N ALA A 50 20.78 0.91 -6.64
CA ALA A 50 19.73 -0.08 -6.82
C ALA A 50 18.87 -0.22 -5.54
N HIS A 51 19.52 -0.34 -4.38
CA HIS A 51 18.82 -0.41 -3.10
C HIS A 51 18.14 0.90 -2.69
N GLY A 52 18.61 2.05 -3.20
CA GLY A 52 18.01 3.35 -2.94
C GLY A 52 16.58 3.47 -3.47
N MET A 53 16.25 2.73 -4.54
CA MET A 53 14.91 2.71 -5.12
C MET A 53 13.85 2.20 -4.14
N LEU A 54 14.22 1.31 -3.20
CA LEU A 54 13.32 0.82 -2.16
C LEU A 54 12.81 1.97 -1.27
N ILE A 55 13.69 2.87 -0.87
CA ILE A 55 13.34 4.03 -0.03
C ILE A 55 12.39 4.94 -0.81
N VAL A 56 12.67 5.19 -2.08
CA VAL A 56 11.82 6.02 -2.95
C VAL A 56 10.42 5.41 -3.10
N GLY A 57 10.34 4.10 -3.39
CA GLY A 57 9.07 3.40 -3.52
C GLY A 57 8.25 3.42 -2.24
N PHE A 58 8.86 3.11 -1.10
CA PHE A 58 8.18 3.14 0.20
C PHE A 58 7.82 4.56 0.65
N ALA A 59 8.56 5.59 0.25
CA ALA A 59 8.19 6.97 0.51
C ALA A 59 6.90 7.34 -0.23
N PHE A 60 6.80 7.03 -1.52
CA PHE A 60 5.56 7.26 -2.29
C PHE A 60 4.38 6.44 -1.76
N LEU A 61 4.62 5.17 -1.38
CA LEU A 61 3.59 4.33 -0.76
C LEU A 61 3.10 4.93 0.56
N SER A 62 4.02 5.43 1.41
CA SER A 62 3.68 6.07 2.68
C SER A 62 2.82 7.31 2.46
N ILE A 63 3.18 8.16 1.50
CA ILE A 63 2.39 9.34 1.13
C ILE A 63 0.99 8.92 0.68
N ARG A 64 0.89 7.89 -0.16
CA ARG A 64 -0.40 7.38 -0.64
C ARG A 64 -1.30 6.90 0.50
N ILE A 65 -0.75 6.16 1.46
CA ILE A 65 -1.50 5.65 2.62
C ILE A 65 -1.86 6.80 3.58
N LEU A 66 -1.00 7.80 3.75
CA LEU A 66 -1.32 9.01 4.51
C LEU A 66 -2.50 9.77 3.92
N LEU A 67 -2.54 9.93 2.59
CA LEU A 67 -3.67 10.55 1.89
C LEU A 67 -4.96 9.75 2.11
N LEU A 68 -4.89 8.41 1.97
CA LEU A 68 -6.04 7.55 2.25
C LEU A 68 -6.52 7.67 3.71
N PHE A 69 -5.59 7.67 4.65
CA PHE A 69 -5.90 7.83 6.07
C PHE A 69 -6.59 9.18 6.35
N TRP A 70 -6.11 10.26 5.72
CA TRP A 70 -6.73 11.58 5.81
C TRP A 70 -8.15 11.59 5.24
N ASP A 71 -8.37 10.97 4.08
CA ASP A 71 -9.70 10.88 3.47
C ASP A 71 -10.69 10.05 4.29
N VAL A 72 -10.20 9.00 4.96
CA VAL A 72 -10.99 8.18 5.89
C VAL A 72 -11.36 8.98 7.15
N ILE A 73 -10.43 9.74 7.73
CA ILE A 73 -10.71 10.63 8.87
C ILE A 73 -11.70 11.74 8.50
N THR A 74 -11.53 12.35 7.32
CA THR A 74 -12.42 13.40 6.82
C THR A 74 -13.81 12.86 6.44
N GLY A 75 -14.00 11.53 6.50
CA GLY A 75 -15.28 10.88 6.24
C GLY A 75 -15.69 10.90 4.75
N LYS A 76 -14.75 11.21 3.84
CA LYS A 76 -14.97 11.19 2.39
C LYS A 76 -15.05 9.77 1.85
N ILE A 77 -14.39 8.81 2.51
CA ILE A 77 -14.27 7.42 2.05
C ILE A 77 -14.47 6.47 3.25
N ASP A 78 -15.31 5.45 3.09
CA ASP A 78 -15.65 4.48 4.15
C ASP A 78 -14.73 3.26 4.22
N GLY A 79 -13.86 3.07 3.23
CA GLY A 79 -12.93 1.95 3.17
C GLY A 79 -11.92 2.00 2.03
N PHE A 80 -11.03 1.01 1.95
CA PHE A 80 -10.22 0.80 0.75
C PHE A 80 -11.15 0.60 -0.46
N ARG A 81 -10.96 1.39 -1.52
CA ARG A 81 -11.75 1.33 -2.77
C ARG A 81 -11.80 -0.04 -3.46
N HIS A 82 -11.07 -1.05 -2.98
CA HIS A 82 -10.93 -2.38 -3.59
C HIS A 82 -11.65 -3.51 -2.83
N ALA A 83 -12.31 -3.26 -1.69
CA ALA A 83 -12.67 -4.35 -0.77
C ALA A 83 -14.20 -4.52 -0.55
N ASP A 84 -15.02 -4.30 -1.57
CA ASP A 84 -16.38 -4.88 -1.57
C ASP A 84 -16.73 -5.49 -2.93
N GLU A 85 -15.74 -6.13 -3.58
CA GLU A 85 -15.97 -6.93 -4.81
C GLU A 85 -17.04 -8.01 -4.61
N ALA A 86 -17.18 -8.52 -3.38
CA ALA A 86 -18.23 -9.48 -3.03
C ALA A 86 -19.62 -8.85 -3.12
N LYS A 87 -19.80 -7.61 -2.64
CA LYS A 87 -21.09 -6.93 -2.75
C LYS A 87 -21.39 -6.54 -4.20
N ASP A 88 -20.40 -6.02 -4.94
CA ASP A 88 -20.57 -5.72 -6.37
C ASP A 88 -20.89 -7.00 -7.17
N SER A 89 -20.26 -8.13 -6.86
CA SER A 89 -20.58 -9.42 -7.50
C SER A 89 -21.99 -9.91 -7.17
N MET A 90 -22.44 -9.75 -5.93
CA MET A 90 -23.81 -10.12 -5.53
C MET A 90 -24.86 -9.21 -6.16
N GLU A 91 -24.55 -7.92 -6.35
CA GLU A 91 -25.40 -6.94 -7.02
C GLU A 91 -25.52 -7.26 -8.52
N ILE A 92 -24.41 -7.65 -9.18
CA ILE A 92 -24.41 -8.16 -10.56
C ILE A 92 -25.25 -9.45 -10.68
N VAL A 93 -25.13 -10.38 -9.73
CA VAL A 93 -25.94 -11.62 -9.72
C VAL A 93 -27.43 -11.30 -9.53
N GLU A 94 -27.79 -10.33 -8.68
CA GLU A 94 -29.17 -9.89 -8.53
C GLU A 94 -29.71 -9.18 -9.78
N GLU A 95 -28.89 -8.39 -10.47
CA GLU A 95 -29.24 -7.75 -11.75
C GLU A 95 -29.45 -8.80 -12.86
N LEU A 96 -28.53 -9.75 -13.01
CA LEU A 96 -28.66 -10.86 -13.97
C LEU A 96 -29.93 -11.69 -13.71
N LYS A 97 -30.24 -11.94 -12.43
CA LYS A 97 -31.46 -12.65 -12.03
C LYS A 97 -32.74 -11.84 -12.32
N LYS A 98 -32.69 -10.51 -12.23
CA LYS A 98 -33.79 -9.61 -12.59
C LYS A 98 -34.01 -9.52 -14.10
N GLU A 99 -32.94 -9.59 -14.89
CA GLU A 99 -33.00 -9.58 -16.36
C GLU A 99 -33.40 -10.94 -16.96
N GLY A 100 -33.68 -11.95 -16.12
CA GLY A 100 -34.13 -13.28 -16.56
C GLY A 100 -33.03 -14.13 -17.19
N LEU A 101 -31.77 -13.74 -16.98
CA LEU A 101 -30.59 -14.44 -17.45
C LEU A 101 -30.19 -15.44 -16.35
N GLU A 102 -30.75 -16.64 -16.41
CA GLU A 102 -30.36 -17.72 -15.50
C GLU A 102 -28.94 -18.19 -15.85
N LEU A 103 -28.04 -18.17 -14.86
CA LEU A 103 -26.70 -18.76 -14.93
C LEU A 103 -26.76 -20.28 -14.71
#